data_AF-A0A1B1AZW5-F1
#
_entry.id   AF-A0A1B1AZW5-F1
#
_cell.length_a   1.000
_cell.length_b   1.000
_cell.length_c   1.000
_cell.angle_alpha   90.00
_cell.angle_beta   90.00
_cell.angle_gamma   90.00
#
_symmetry.space_group_name_H-M   'P 1'
#
loop_
_entity.id
_entity.type
_entity.pdbx_description
1 polymer ?
#
loop_
_entity_poly.entity_id
_entity_poly.type
_entity_poly.pdbx_seq_one_letter_code
_entity_poly.pdbx_strand_id
1 'polypeptide(L)'
;MCNAADAEDLGQAVAIRAWRGYATFRGESAFLTWVMAIASREAARLAAHRLRRAEREVPLEVQGEPVTAACLPHADPPSTDWLPALAEQACERGDLNLTEYAVVRARLALPGRTWDEIGTTLDLPGSRCAVAHCRAVAKLRVALFLHHPELLGGESALRHAMAQAARVPHDPLTEAEADVFRRAVLDRRSDHRRRNWPTLLRSACTKVVGHLDMP
;
A
#
# COMPACT_ATOMS: atom_id res chain seq x y z
N MET A 1 10.64 -16.50 14.46
CA MET A 1 9.90 -15.22 14.55
C MET A 1 10.76 -14.11 13.95
N CYS A 2 10.22 -13.24 13.08
CA CYS A 2 10.92 -12.04 12.60
C CYS A 2 10.64 -10.88 13.54
N ASN A 3 11.68 -10.28 14.12
CA ASN A 3 11.58 -9.10 14.98
C ASN A 3 11.27 -7.85 14.12
N ALA A 4 10.57 -6.85 14.67
CA ALA A 4 10.23 -5.61 13.97
C ALA A 4 11.49 -4.86 13.49
N ALA A 5 12.56 -4.87 14.29
CA ALA A 5 13.86 -4.30 13.93
C ALA A 5 14.45 -4.96 12.67
N ASP A 6 14.28 -6.27 12.51
CA ASP A 6 14.80 -6.99 11.36
C ASP A 6 14.01 -6.68 10.07
N ALA A 7 12.72 -6.37 10.19
CA ALA A 7 11.90 -5.94 9.06
C ALA A 7 12.28 -4.51 8.61
N GLU A 8 12.59 -3.63 9.56
CA GLU A 8 13.08 -2.28 9.30
C GLU A 8 14.45 -2.30 8.62
N ASP A 9 15.39 -3.09 9.15
CA ASP A 9 16.73 -3.28 8.58
C ASP A 9 16.66 -3.88 7.17
N LEU A 10 15.78 -4.86 6.96
CA LEU A 10 15.52 -5.43 5.64
C LEU A 10 14.97 -4.37 4.68
N GLY A 11 14.02 -3.55 5.13
CA GLY A 11 13.46 -2.44 4.35
C GLY A 11 14.53 -1.42 3.94
N GLN A 12 15.41 -1.02 4.86
CA GLN A 12 16.53 -0.13 4.57
C GLN A 12 17.51 -0.74 3.57
N ALA A 13 17.88 -2.01 3.74
CA ALA A 13 18.78 -2.72 2.84
C ALA A 13 18.22 -2.79 1.41
N VAL A 14 16.91 -3.07 1.28
CA VAL A 14 16.21 -3.08 0.00
C VAL A 14 16.19 -1.69 -0.63
N ALA A 15 15.87 -0.65 0.13
CA ALA A 15 15.84 0.73 -0.36
C ALA A 15 17.20 1.21 -0.85
N ILE A 16 18.28 0.99 -0.07
CA ILE A 16 19.65 1.36 -0.45
C ILE A 16 20.09 0.61 -1.71
N ARG A 17 19.77 -0.69 -1.81
CA ARG A 17 20.19 -1.52 -2.94
C ARG A 17 19.39 -1.24 -4.21
N ALA A 18 18.09 -0.93 -4.07
CA ALA A 18 17.27 -0.42 -5.15
C ALA A 18 17.77 0.95 -5.64
N TRP A 19 18.13 1.87 -4.74
CA TRP A 19 18.67 3.18 -5.09
C TRP A 19 19.99 3.07 -5.86
N ARG A 20 20.93 2.24 -5.38
CA ARG A 20 22.23 2.01 -6.05
C ARG A 20 22.09 1.27 -7.37
N GLY A 21 21.16 0.32 -7.45
CA GLY A 21 20.91 -0.48 -8.65
C GLY A 21 20.06 0.22 -9.71
N TYR A 22 19.45 1.36 -9.38
CA TYR A 22 18.56 2.08 -10.29
C TYR A 22 19.27 2.51 -11.58
N ALA A 23 20.53 2.95 -11.48
CA ALA A 23 21.33 3.38 -12.63
C ALA A 23 21.63 2.25 -13.64
N THR A 24 21.53 0.97 -13.22
CA THR A 24 21.79 -0.21 -14.05
C THR A 24 20.54 -1.03 -14.32
N PHE A 25 19.38 -0.58 -13.85
CA PHE A 25 18.10 -1.23 -14.08
C PHE A 25 17.69 -1.06 -15.55
N ARG A 26 17.62 -2.19 -16.27
CA ARG A 26 17.39 -2.22 -17.72
C ARG A 26 15.93 -2.09 -18.14
N GLY A 27 14.99 -2.13 -17.20
CA GLY A 27 13.55 -2.04 -17.51
C GLY A 27 12.92 -3.32 -18.10
N GLU A 28 13.65 -4.43 -18.19
CA GLU A 28 13.14 -5.73 -18.70
C GLU A 28 12.02 -6.35 -17.82
N SER A 29 11.76 -5.79 -16.64
CA SER A 29 10.66 -6.15 -15.74
C SER A 29 10.11 -4.89 -15.07
N ALA A 30 8.92 -4.95 -14.46
CA ALA A 30 8.38 -3.80 -13.74
C ALA A 30 9.29 -3.43 -12.55
N PHE A 31 9.47 -2.12 -12.29
CA PHE A 31 10.33 -1.63 -11.20
C PHE A 31 9.96 -2.26 -9.84
N LEU A 32 8.67 -2.38 -9.53
CA LEU A 32 8.21 -3.03 -8.31
C LEU A 32 8.61 -4.52 -8.27
N THR A 33 8.49 -5.24 -9.39
CA THR A 33 8.94 -6.65 -9.49
C THR A 33 10.44 -6.77 -9.27
N TRP A 34 11.23 -5.85 -9.81
CA TRP A 34 12.68 -5.79 -9.58
C TRP A 34 13.04 -5.47 -8.12
N VAL A 35 12.36 -4.52 -7.50
CA VAL A 35 12.51 -4.20 -6.06
C VAL A 35 12.09 -5.39 -5.19
N MET A 36 11.00 -6.07 -5.53
CA MET A 36 10.56 -7.29 -4.83
C MET A 36 11.58 -8.41 -4.97
N ALA A 37 12.22 -8.57 -6.13
CA ALA A 37 13.31 -9.51 -6.31
C ALA A 37 14.55 -9.14 -5.47
N ILE A 38 14.83 -7.84 -5.26
CA ILE A 38 15.84 -7.39 -4.30
C ILE A 38 15.40 -7.78 -2.87
N ALA A 39 14.16 -7.52 -2.49
CA ALA A 39 13.61 -7.86 -1.19
C ALA A 39 13.67 -9.36 -0.88
N SER A 40 13.29 -10.23 -1.81
CA SER A 40 13.39 -11.68 -1.64
C SER A 40 14.83 -12.14 -1.44
N ARG A 41 15.81 -11.55 -2.15
CA ARG A 41 17.23 -11.88 -2.00
C ARG A 41 17.79 -11.42 -0.67
N GLU A 42 17.44 -10.22 -0.20
CA GLU A 42 17.90 -9.73 1.11
C GLU A 42 17.23 -10.49 2.27
N ALA A 43 15.96 -10.88 2.14
CA ALA A 43 15.28 -11.72 3.12
C ALA A 43 15.94 -13.11 3.24
N ALA A 44 16.30 -13.72 2.11
CA ALA A 44 17.02 -15.00 2.08
C ALA A 44 18.41 -14.90 2.72
N ARG A 45 19.14 -13.80 2.50
CA ARG A 45 20.44 -13.54 3.16
C ARG A 45 20.30 -13.39 4.66
N LEU A 46 19.29 -12.66 5.12
CA LEU A 46 19.01 -12.49 6.54
C LEU A 46 18.69 -13.83 7.21
N ALA A 47 17.88 -14.68 6.55
CA ALA A 47 17.57 -16.02 7.02
C ALA A 47 18.83 -16.92 7.09
N ALA A 48 19.68 -16.89 6.07
CA ALA A 48 20.94 -17.64 6.05
C ALA A 48 21.93 -17.17 7.13
N HIS A 49 22.00 -15.86 7.40
CA HIS A 49 22.82 -15.29 8.45
C HIS A 49 22.33 -15.72 9.85
N ARG A 50 21.01 -15.76 10.06
CA ARG A 50 20.41 -16.27 11.31
C ARG A 50 20.71 -17.74 11.53
N LEU A 51 20.59 -18.58 10.50
CA LEU A 51 20.89 -20.01 10.63
C LEU A 51 22.34 -20.24 11.06
N ARG A 52 23.29 -19.53 10.44
CA ARG A 52 24.72 -19.58 10.81
C ARG A 52 25.01 -19.02 12.21
N ARG A 53 24.18 -18.12 12.72
CA ARG A 53 24.30 -17.56 14.07
C ARG A 53 23.71 -18.51 15.12
N ALA A 54 22.58 -19.15 14.82
CA ALA A 54 21.97 -20.18 15.63
C ALA A 54 22.84 -21.45 15.72
N GLU A 55 23.56 -21.82 14.67
CA GLU A 55 24.56 -22.91 14.70
C GLU A 55 25.77 -22.62 15.60
N ARG A 56 26.00 -21.35 15.97
CA ARG A 56 27.10 -20.91 16.84
C ARG A 56 26.69 -20.69 18.30
N GLU A 57 25.40 -20.67 18.60
CA GLU A 57 24.85 -20.51 19.95
C GLU A 57 24.12 -21.80 20.36
N VAL A 58 24.69 -22.56 21.32
CA VAL A 58 24.13 -23.85 21.78
C VAL A 58 22.75 -23.63 22.42
N PRO A 59 21.69 -24.40 22.08
CA PRO A 59 20.32 -24.14 22.56
C PRO A 59 20.09 -24.68 23.98
N LEU A 60 19.35 -23.94 24.80
CA LEU A 60 18.69 -24.49 26.00
C LEU A 60 17.28 -24.97 25.60
N GLU A 61 17.01 -26.26 25.81
CA GLU A 61 15.78 -26.94 25.41
C GLU A 61 14.51 -26.31 26.01
N VAL A 62 13.51 -26.05 25.17
CA VAL A 62 12.11 -25.90 25.59
C VAL A 62 11.27 -26.78 24.69
N GLN A 63 10.75 -27.88 25.25
CA GLN A 63 9.77 -28.75 24.62
C GLN A 63 8.42 -28.01 24.50
N GLY A 64 7.89 -27.93 23.28
CA GLY A 64 6.54 -27.44 23.00
C GLY A 64 6.02 -28.11 21.74
N GLU A 65 4.89 -28.79 21.88
CA GLU A 65 4.27 -29.68 20.89
C GLU A 65 3.93 -29.02 19.54
N PRO A 66 3.84 -29.80 18.44
CA PRO A 66 3.56 -29.26 17.12
C PRO A 66 2.10 -28.78 17.00
N VAL A 67 1.91 -27.47 16.94
CA VAL A 67 0.64 -26.86 16.53
C VAL A 67 0.45 -27.10 15.04
N THR A 68 -0.56 -27.89 14.68
CA THR A 68 -1.00 -28.11 13.31
C THR A 68 -1.36 -26.79 12.65
N ALA A 69 -0.82 -26.56 11.46
CA ALA A 69 -1.17 -25.43 10.61
C ALA A 69 -2.66 -25.57 10.22
N ALA A 70 -3.53 -24.88 10.94
CA ALA A 70 -4.91 -24.70 10.54
C ALA A 70 -4.90 -24.02 9.17
N CYS A 71 -5.41 -24.72 8.16
CA CYS A 71 -5.74 -24.13 6.88
C CYS A 71 -6.74 -22.99 7.13
N LEU A 72 -6.27 -21.74 7.05
CA LEU A 72 -7.15 -20.59 6.98
C LEU A 72 -8.07 -20.80 5.77
N PRO A 73 -9.40 -20.66 5.92
CA PRO A 73 -10.30 -20.67 4.77
C PRO A 73 -9.82 -19.59 3.79
N HIS A 74 -9.56 -19.99 2.55
CA HIS A 74 -9.30 -19.07 1.46
C HIS A 74 -10.63 -18.34 1.22
N ALA A 75 -10.81 -17.19 1.86
CA ALA A 75 -11.90 -16.28 1.51
C ALA A 75 -11.69 -15.91 0.03
N ASP A 76 -12.76 -15.98 -0.76
CA ASP A 76 -12.73 -15.48 -2.12
C ASP A 76 -12.21 -14.03 -2.10
N PRO A 77 -11.35 -13.63 -3.06
CA PRO A 77 -10.86 -12.27 -3.08
C PRO A 77 -12.05 -11.30 -3.14
N PRO A 78 -12.04 -10.20 -2.36
CA PRO A 78 -13.13 -9.23 -2.36
C PRO A 78 -13.42 -8.76 -3.79
N SER A 79 -14.71 -8.71 -4.16
CA SER A 79 -15.12 -8.21 -5.47
C SER A 79 -14.59 -6.78 -5.66
N THR A 80 -13.96 -6.57 -6.82
CA THR A 80 -13.39 -5.29 -7.25
C THR A 80 -14.18 -4.64 -8.38
N ASP A 81 -15.39 -5.17 -8.65
CA ASP A 81 -16.24 -4.77 -9.79
C ASP A 81 -16.70 -3.30 -9.70
N TRP A 82 -16.62 -2.71 -8.52
CA TRP A 82 -16.96 -1.31 -8.25
C TRP A 82 -15.82 -0.33 -8.58
N LEU A 83 -14.57 -0.79 -8.71
CA LEU A 83 -13.41 0.09 -8.98
C LEU A 83 -13.53 0.89 -10.28
N PRO A 84 -14.04 0.35 -11.41
CA PRO A 84 -14.17 1.10 -12.64
C PRO A 84 -15.15 2.27 -12.51
N ALA A 85 -16.25 2.08 -11.75
CA ALA A 85 -17.24 3.12 -11.48
C ALA A 85 -16.68 4.18 -10.52
N LEU A 86 -15.93 3.77 -9.48
CA LEU A 86 -15.24 4.72 -8.61
C LEU A 86 -14.29 5.63 -9.41
N ALA A 87 -13.50 5.05 -10.32
CA ALA A 87 -12.54 5.80 -11.12
C ALA A 87 -13.22 6.84 -12.02
N GLU A 88 -14.37 6.48 -12.60
CA GLU A 88 -15.20 7.36 -13.41
C GLU A 88 -15.75 8.53 -12.60
N GLN A 89 -16.41 8.25 -11.46
CA GLN A 89 -16.94 9.28 -10.58
C GLN A 89 -15.84 10.21 -10.04
N ALA A 90 -14.65 9.68 -9.74
CA ALA A 90 -13.51 10.48 -9.29
C ALA A 90 -12.96 11.38 -10.41
N CYS A 91 -13.08 10.97 -11.68
CA CYS A 91 -12.76 11.83 -12.81
C CYS A 91 -13.81 12.94 -12.98
N GLU A 92 -15.10 12.61 -12.86
CA GLU A 92 -16.21 13.57 -12.96
C GLU A 92 -16.16 14.66 -11.88
N ARG A 93 -15.76 14.29 -10.65
CA ARG A 93 -15.54 15.23 -9.55
C ARG A 93 -14.25 16.07 -9.70
N GLY A 94 -13.38 15.72 -10.64
CA GLY A 94 -12.09 16.37 -10.86
C GLY A 94 -10.98 15.93 -9.90
N ASP A 95 -11.17 14.85 -9.13
CA ASP A 95 -10.12 14.27 -8.27
C ASP A 95 -8.99 13.69 -9.13
N LEU A 96 -9.36 12.99 -10.20
CA LEU A 96 -8.47 12.45 -11.22
C LEU A 96 -8.51 13.33 -12.47
N ASN A 97 -7.34 13.55 -13.08
CA ASN A 97 -7.31 14.10 -14.44
C ASN A 97 -7.56 12.99 -15.48
N LEU A 98 -7.79 13.39 -16.73
CA LEU A 98 -8.11 12.47 -17.82
C LEU A 98 -7.04 11.39 -18.04
N THR A 99 -5.74 11.74 -17.92
CA THR A 99 -4.65 10.78 -18.08
C THR A 99 -4.61 9.76 -16.94
N GLU A 100 -4.77 10.21 -15.70
CA GLU A 100 -4.85 9.34 -14.51
C GLU A 100 -6.03 8.38 -14.62
N TYR A 101 -7.20 8.89 -15.01
CA TYR A 101 -8.39 8.09 -15.26
C TYR A 101 -8.16 7.04 -16.36
N ALA A 102 -7.69 7.46 -17.53
CA ALA A 102 -7.46 6.56 -18.66
C ALA A 102 -6.49 5.43 -18.32
N VAL A 103 -5.40 5.73 -17.59
CA VAL A 103 -4.43 4.74 -17.13
C VAL A 103 -5.04 3.76 -16.14
N VAL A 104 -5.83 4.24 -15.16
CA VAL A 104 -6.51 3.35 -14.20
C VAL A 104 -7.51 2.45 -14.92
N ARG A 105 -8.33 3.00 -15.82
CA ARG A 105 -9.28 2.23 -16.63
C ARG A 105 -8.59 1.15 -17.45
N ALA A 106 -7.50 1.50 -18.13
CA ALA A 106 -6.72 0.53 -18.90
C ALA A 106 -6.13 -0.56 -18.00
N ARG A 107 -5.63 -0.19 -16.82
CA ARG A 107 -5.08 -1.15 -15.85
C ARG A 107 -6.12 -2.13 -15.32
N LEU A 108 -7.35 -1.66 -15.07
CA LEU A 108 -8.48 -2.50 -14.63
C LEU A 108 -9.00 -3.41 -15.75
N ALA A 109 -9.07 -2.90 -16.98
CA ALA A 109 -9.56 -3.67 -18.14
C ALA A 109 -8.56 -4.72 -18.63
N LEU A 110 -7.26 -4.47 -18.46
CA LEU A 110 -6.18 -5.33 -18.94
C LEU A 110 -5.25 -5.77 -17.78
N PRO A 111 -5.75 -6.55 -16.81
CA PRO A 111 -4.94 -7.01 -15.70
C PRO A 111 -3.76 -7.84 -16.23
N GLY A 112 -2.56 -7.60 -15.70
CA GLY A 112 -1.35 -8.33 -16.08
C GLY A 112 -0.52 -7.72 -17.21
N ARG A 113 -1.06 -6.75 -17.98
CA ARG A 113 -0.25 -6.01 -18.97
C ARG A 113 0.85 -5.19 -18.31
N THR A 114 1.97 -5.04 -19.00
CA THR A 114 3.06 -4.14 -18.60
C THR A 114 2.65 -2.68 -18.82
N TRP A 115 3.39 -1.75 -18.22
CA TRP A 115 3.12 -0.32 -18.42
C TRP A 115 3.39 0.13 -19.86
N ASP A 116 4.31 -0.51 -20.58
CA ASP A 116 4.59 -0.19 -21.98
C ASP A 116 3.48 -0.68 -22.91
N GLU A 117 2.90 -1.86 -22.65
CA GLU A 117 1.72 -2.34 -23.39
C GLU A 117 0.49 -1.45 -23.13
N ILE A 118 0.26 -1.04 -21.87
CA ILE A 118 -0.79 -0.08 -21.52
C ILE A 118 -0.52 1.28 -22.20
N GLY A 119 0.73 1.74 -22.16
CA GLY A 119 1.15 2.99 -22.79
C GLY A 119 0.92 2.99 -24.30
N THR A 120 1.22 1.87 -24.97
CA THR A 120 0.97 1.69 -26.41
C THR A 120 -0.51 1.83 -26.76
N THR A 121 -1.39 1.31 -25.90
CA THR A 121 -2.85 1.41 -26.08
C THR A 121 -3.36 2.85 -25.90
N LEU A 122 -2.69 3.63 -25.05
CA LEU A 122 -3.09 4.99 -24.69
C LEU A 122 -2.32 6.09 -25.44
N ASP A 123 -1.41 5.72 -26.35
CA ASP A 123 -0.44 6.63 -27.00
C ASP A 123 0.39 7.44 -25.97
N LEU A 124 0.91 6.75 -24.96
CA LEU A 124 1.70 7.33 -23.88
C LEU A 124 2.96 6.49 -23.60
N PRO A 125 4.07 7.11 -23.16
CA PRO A 125 5.21 6.35 -22.63
C PRO A 125 4.80 5.54 -21.40
N GLY A 126 5.23 4.28 -21.30
CA GLY A 126 4.88 3.42 -20.16
C GLY A 126 5.34 3.98 -18.80
N SER A 127 6.45 4.72 -18.77
CA SER A 127 6.91 5.46 -17.58
C SER A 127 5.89 6.52 -17.11
N ARG A 128 5.23 7.21 -18.05
CA ARG A 128 4.16 8.16 -17.74
C ARG A 128 2.91 7.44 -17.22
N CYS A 129 2.57 6.28 -17.78
CA CYS A 129 1.49 5.43 -17.27
C CYS A 129 1.76 4.99 -15.83
N ALA A 130 2.97 4.51 -15.52
CA ALA A 130 3.32 4.10 -14.16
C ALA A 130 3.19 5.26 -13.15
N VAL A 131 3.69 6.45 -13.49
CA VAL A 131 3.59 7.64 -12.63
C VAL A 131 2.13 8.09 -12.46
N ALA A 132 1.36 8.13 -13.55
CA ALA A 132 -0.05 8.49 -13.51
C ALA A 132 -0.84 7.51 -12.65
N HIS A 133 -0.59 6.21 -12.78
CA HIS A 133 -1.21 5.16 -11.97
C HIS A 133 -0.90 5.35 -10.47
N CYS A 134 0.36 5.55 -10.09
CA CYS A 134 0.74 5.76 -8.68
C CYS A 134 0.04 6.99 -8.06
N ARG A 135 -0.07 8.08 -8.83
CA ARG A 135 -0.78 9.29 -8.39
C ARG A 135 -2.28 9.04 -8.28
N ALA A 136 -2.86 8.39 -9.28
CA ALA A 136 -4.28 8.06 -9.32
C ALA A 136 -4.69 7.18 -8.13
N VAL A 137 -3.92 6.14 -7.80
CA VAL A 137 -4.21 5.26 -6.65
C VAL A 137 -4.25 6.04 -5.32
N ALA A 138 -3.34 6.98 -5.11
CA ALA A 138 -3.35 7.80 -3.90
C ALA A 138 -4.59 8.72 -3.83
N LYS A 139 -5.04 9.24 -4.97
CA LYS A 139 -6.25 10.07 -5.09
C LYS A 139 -7.53 9.24 -4.92
N LEU A 140 -7.61 8.09 -5.57
CA LEU A 140 -8.73 7.15 -5.45
C LEU A 140 -8.89 6.65 -4.03
N ARG A 141 -7.78 6.41 -3.31
CA ARG A 141 -7.84 6.09 -1.87
C ARG A 141 -8.55 7.20 -1.10
N VAL A 142 -8.15 8.45 -1.29
CA VAL A 142 -8.81 9.59 -0.62
C VAL A 142 -10.28 9.69 -1.02
N ALA A 143 -10.60 9.57 -2.31
CA ALA A 143 -11.97 9.60 -2.80
C ALA A 143 -12.82 8.48 -2.18
N LEU A 144 -12.24 7.28 -1.99
CA LEU A 144 -12.89 6.15 -1.34
C LEU A 144 -13.25 6.48 0.11
N PHE A 145 -12.33 7.04 0.89
CA PHE A 145 -12.61 7.45 2.28
C PHE A 145 -13.67 8.56 2.35
N LEU A 146 -13.62 9.54 1.44
CA LEU A 146 -14.53 10.69 1.48
C LEU A 146 -15.95 10.35 1.00
N HIS A 147 -16.08 9.47 0.01
CA HIS A 147 -17.34 9.27 -0.70
C HIS A 147 -17.94 7.88 -0.54
N HIS A 148 -17.13 6.87 -0.20
CA HIS A 148 -17.55 5.48 -0.10
C HIS A 148 -17.08 4.76 1.17
N PRO A 149 -17.29 5.35 2.37
CA PRO A 149 -16.91 4.69 3.62
C PRO A 149 -17.64 3.36 3.86
N GLU A 150 -18.80 3.14 3.23
CA GLU A 150 -19.54 1.88 3.26
C GLU A 150 -18.75 0.71 2.67
N LEU A 151 -17.91 0.96 1.66
CA LEU A 151 -17.05 -0.06 1.06
C LEU A 151 -15.83 -0.39 1.94
N LEU A 152 -15.59 0.42 2.98
CA LEU A 152 -14.47 0.29 3.93
C LEU A 152 -14.93 -0.27 5.30
N GLY A 153 -16.08 -0.92 5.36
CA GLY A 153 -16.65 -1.45 6.61
C GLY A 153 -17.39 -0.41 7.46
N GLY A 154 -17.63 0.79 6.93
CA GLY A 154 -18.42 1.83 7.58
C GLY A 154 -17.69 2.57 8.70
N GLU A 155 -18.41 3.46 9.39
CA GLU A 155 -17.80 4.42 10.33
C GLU A 155 -17.13 3.75 11.54
N SER A 156 -17.67 2.66 12.05
CA SER A 156 -17.09 1.92 13.18
C SER A 156 -15.73 1.31 12.81
N ALA A 157 -15.62 0.71 11.62
CA ALA A 157 -14.35 0.15 11.12
C ALA A 157 -13.32 1.25 10.92
N LEU A 158 -13.71 2.38 10.32
CA LEU A 158 -12.84 3.54 10.11
C LEU A 158 -12.31 4.12 11.43
N ARG A 159 -13.17 4.27 12.45
CA ARG A 159 -12.74 4.74 13.78
C ARG A 159 -11.78 3.76 14.44
N HIS A 160 -12.05 2.46 14.33
CA HIS A 160 -11.18 1.43 14.88
C HIS A 160 -9.80 1.43 14.20
N ALA A 161 -9.77 1.43 12.88
CA ALA A 161 -8.54 1.48 12.08
C ALA A 161 -7.72 2.75 12.37
N MET A 162 -8.38 3.91 12.52
CA MET A 162 -7.73 5.16 12.93
C MET A 162 -7.10 5.05 14.32
N ALA A 163 -7.80 4.44 15.28
CA ALA A 163 -7.27 4.23 16.62
C ALA A 163 -6.08 3.26 16.66
N GLN A 164 -6.09 2.22 15.82
CA GLN A 164 -4.95 1.32 15.65
C GLN A 164 -3.75 2.03 15.00
N ALA A 165 -3.98 2.80 13.93
CA ALA A 165 -2.93 3.54 13.22
C ALA A 165 -2.21 4.54 14.14
N ALA A 166 -2.91 5.14 15.11
CA ALA A 166 -2.31 6.03 16.11
C ALA A 166 -1.40 5.30 17.12
N ARG A 167 -1.54 3.98 17.27
CA ARG A 167 -0.75 3.15 18.21
C ARG A 167 0.47 2.51 17.57
N VAL A 168 0.69 2.70 16.27
CA VAL A 168 1.84 2.13 15.54
C VAL A 168 3.15 2.75 16.05
N PRO A 169 4.15 1.96 16.49
CA PRO A 169 5.37 2.50 17.08
C PRO A 169 6.28 3.30 16.13
N HIS A 170 6.39 2.88 14.86
CA HIS A 170 7.40 3.41 13.92
C HIS A 170 6.88 4.51 12.98
N ASP A 171 5.57 4.62 12.79
CA ASP A 171 4.94 5.69 12.00
C ASP A 171 3.49 5.93 12.48
N PRO A 172 3.31 6.45 13.71
CA PRO A 172 1.98 6.67 14.25
C PRO A 172 1.23 7.71 13.42
N LEU A 173 -0.09 7.57 13.39
CA LEU A 173 -0.97 8.64 12.93
C LEU A 173 -0.79 9.87 13.84
N THR A 174 -0.23 10.95 13.30
CA THR A 174 0.02 12.17 14.07
C THR A 174 -1.29 12.85 14.43
N GLU A 175 -1.29 13.69 15.47
CA GLU A 175 -2.49 14.42 15.90
C GLU A 175 -3.07 15.31 14.78
N ALA A 176 -2.21 15.92 13.97
CA ALA A 176 -2.63 16.73 12.83
C ALA A 176 -3.29 15.90 11.72
N GLU A 177 -2.76 14.71 11.43
CA GLU A 177 -3.35 13.76 10.47
C GLU A 177 -4.68 13.21 10.98
N ALA A 178 -4.76 12.86 12.26
CA ALA A 178 -5.97 12.36 12.90
C ALA A 178 -7.09 13.41 12.96
N ASP A 179 -6.78 14.67 13.27
CA ASP A 179 -7.75 15.78 13.26
C ASP A 179 -8.31 16.01 11.85
N VAL A 180 -7.44 16.02 10.84
CA VAL A 180 -7.80 16.15 9.43
C VAL A 180 -8.69 15.00 8.97
N PHE A 181 -8.28 13.75 9.26
CA PHE A 181 -9.05 12.57 8.89
C PHE A 181 -10.43 12.55 9.55
N ARG A 182 -10.49 12.80 10.87
CA ARG A 182 -11.75 12.82 11.61
C ARG A 182 -12.73 13.83 11.04
N ARG A 183 -12.29 15.08 10.86
CA ARG A 183 -13.18 16.15 10.38
C ARG A 183 -13.74 15.88 8.99
N ALA A 184 -12.92 15.36 8.09
CA ALA A 184 -13.33 15.19 6.70
C ALA A 184 -13.99 13.85 6.40
N VAL A 185 -13.52 12.77 6.99
CA VAL A 185 -14.00 11.41 6.69
C VAL A 185 -15.12 11.01 7.64
N LEU A 186 -14.95 11.25 8.95
CA LEU A 186 -15.94 10.85 9.96
C LEU A 186 -17.02 11.91 10.13
N ASP A 187 -16.63 13.16 10.36
CA ASP A 187 -17.58 14.26 10.59
C ASP A 187 -18.12 14.89 9.30
N ARG A 188 -17.55 14.51 8.14
CA ARG A 188 -17.91 15.01 6.79
C ARG A 188 -18.00 16.53 6.66
N ARG A 189 -17.17 17.25 7.41
CA ARG A 189 -17.13 18.72 7.36
C ARG A 189 -16.33 19.20 6.16
N SER A 190 -16.82 20.25 5.51
CA SER A 190 -16.20 20.87 4.35
C SER A 190 -15.24 22.03 4.70
N ASP A 191 -15.10 22.39 5.99
CA ASP A 191 -14.33 23.54 6.46
C ASP A 191 -12.84 23.22 6.69
N HIS A 192 -12.11 23.02 5.60
CA HIS A 192 -10.70 22.65 5.63
C HIS A 192 -9.78 23.87 5.79
N ARG A 193 -9.54 24.29 7.04
CA ARG A 193 -8.81 25.55 7.34
C ARG A 193 -7.27 25.48 7.30
N ARG A 194 -6.64 24.32 7.11
CA ARG A 194 -5.17 24.18 7.15
C ARG A 194 -4.55 24.25 5.75
N ARG A 195 -3.46 25.01 5.59
CA ARG A 195 -2.75 25.19 4.30
C ARG A 195 -2.22 23.88 3.68
N ASN A 196 -1.95 22.86 4.50
CA ASN A 196 -1.40 21.55 4.09
C ASN A 196 -2.41 20.40 4.21
N TRP A 197 -3.69 20.70 4.41
CA TRP A 197 -4.78 19.73 4.57
C TRP A 197 -4.75 18.56 3.57
N PRO A 198 -4.55 18.76 2.24
CA PRO A 198 -4.62 17.65 1.28
C PRO A 198 -3.47 16.65 1.44
N THR A 199 -2.32 17.10 1.93
CA THR A 199 -1.18 16.23 2.21
C THR A 199 -1.38 15.45 3.49
N LEU A 200 -1.91 16.10 4.54
CA LEU A 200 -2.25 15.45 5.80
C LEU A 200 -3.33 14.38 5.61
N LEU A 201 -4.37 14.66 4.82
CA LEU A 201 -5.42 13.69 4.54
C LEU A 201 -4.88 12.48 3.77
N ARG A 202 -4.08 12.70 2.71
CA ARG A 202 -3.46 11.59 1.95
C ARG A 202 -2.59 10.72 2.84
N SER A 203 -1.79 11.33 3.72
CA SER A 203 -0.97 10.60 4.69
C SER A 203 -1.83 9.79 5.66
N ALA A 204 -2.84 10.44 6.26
CA ALA A 204 -3.79 9.78 7.16
C ALA A 204 -4.49 8.59 6.52
N CYS A 205 -5.08 8.76 5.33
CA CYS A 205 -5.73 7.67 4.59
C CYS A 205 -4.76 6.51 4.28
N THR A 206 -3.48 6.81 4.03
CA THR A 206 -2.45 5.79 3.77
C THR A 206 -2.09 4.99 5.02
N LYS A 207 -2.09 5.64 6.20
CA LYS A 207 -1.87 4.95 7.48
C LYS A 207 -3.11 4.14 7.90
N VAL A 208 -4.30 4.73 7.79
CA VAL A 208 -5.56 4.10 8.23
C VAL A 208 -5.91 2.87 7.39
N VAL A 209 -5.69 2.89 6.07
CA VAL A 209 -6.06 1.75 5.20
C VAL A 209 -5.34 0.45 5.59
N GLY A 210 -4.14 0.52 6.16
CA GLY A 210 -3.38 -0.65 6.61
C GLY A 210 -3.98 -1.37 7.84
N HIS A 211 -4.97 -0.75 8.48
CA HIS A 211 -5.65 -1.26 9.68
C HIS A 211 -7.14 -1.54 9.44
N LEU A 212 -7.59 -1.52 8.18
CA LEU A 212 -8.93 -1.93 7.82
C LEU A 212 -8.95 -3.44 7.61
N ASP A 213 -9.83 -4.12 8.34
CA ASP A 213 -10.22 -5.48 8.03
C ASP A 213 -11.11 -5.40 6.78
N MET A 214 -10.47 -5.41 5.61
CA MET A 214 -11.19 -5.53 4.33
C MET A 214 -11.82 -6.93 4.30
N PRO A 215 -13.13 -7.05 3.98
CA PRO A 215 -13.80 -8.35 3.87
C PRO A 215 -13.20 -9.22 2.77
#